data_AF-A0A538FTB2-F1
#
_entry.id   AF-A0A538FTB2-F1
#
_cell.length_a   1.000
_cell.length_b   1.000
_cell.length_c   1.000
_cell.angle_alpha   90.00
_cell.angle_beta   90.00
_cell.angle_gamma   90.00
#
_symmetry.space_group_name_H-M   'P 1'
#
loop_
_entity.id
_entity.type
_entity.pdbx_description
1 polymer ?
#
loop_
_entity_poly.entity_id
_entity_poly.type
_entity_poly.pdbx_seq_one_letter_code
_entity_poly.pdbx_strand_id
1 'polypeptide(L)'
;MQTYVFRIRLHEVLDDEAADRLYETFDEEIALEDGPKGHFIGFERQADTFLDAVLDAIAEVIELGFEPLAVEDELVSMSDIAELVGRTRQSVSMLASGQRGAGDFPPPVAGNVRSPLWHWADVAAWFESHEGEEVVPEDRMRTIAAINGALAGRVLAREHPTVLKMIERRIAG
;
A
#
# COMPACT_ATOMS: atom_id res chain seq x y z
N MET A 1 4.37 8.26 -17.65
CA MET A 1 4.99 7.97 -16.35
C MET A 1 4.47 8.91 -15.26
N GLN A 2 3.89 8.33 -14.21
CA GLN A 2 3.42 8.97 -12.98
C GLN A 2 4.26 8.43 -11.81
N THR A 3 4.36 9.19 -10.73
CA THR A 3 4.98 8.72 -9.48
C THR A 3 3.94 7.97 -8.64
N TYR A 4 4.31 6.79 -8.18
CA TYR A 4 3.50 5.95 -7.30
C TYR A 4 4.24 5.70 -6.00
N VAL A 5 3.55 5.98 -4.89
CA VAL A 5 4.05 5.69 -3.53
C VAL A 5 3.36 4.46 -2.99
N PHE A 6 4.12 3.46 -2.58
CA PHE A 6 3.61 2.23 -1.97
C PHE A 6 4.68 1.58 -1.11
N ARG A 7 4.34 0.56 -0.34
CA ARG A 7 5.33 -0.20 0.41
C ARG A 7 5.14 -1.70 0.29
N ILE A 8 6.26 -2.42 0.30
CA ILE A 8 6.30 -3.88 0.26
C ILE A 8 6.76 -4.37 1.63
N ARG A 9 5.93 -5.18 2.28
CA ARG A 9 6.27 -5.90 3.50
C ARG A 9 7.08 -7.14 3.18
N LEU A 10 8.17 -7.34 3.89
CA LEU A 10 9.05 -8.49 3.73
C LEU A 10 8.76 -9.59 4.75
N HIS A 11 9.18 -10.82 4.43
CA HIS A 11 9.18 -11.93 5.37
C HIS A 11 10.36 -11.86 6.34
N GLU A 12 11.52 -11.46 5.81
CA GLU A 12 12.79 -11.44 6.50
C GLU A 12 12.89 -10.29 7.51
N VAL A 13 13.74 -10.50 8.51
CA VAL A 13 14.27 -9.40 9.34
C VAL A 13 15.37 -8.73 8.54
N LEU A 14 15.32 -7.39 8.43
CA LEU A 14 16.40 -6.63 7.82
C LEU A 14 17.49 -6.38 8.86
N ASP A 15 18.66 -6.97 8.64
CA ASP A 15 19.89 -6.56 9.32
C ASP A 15 20.63 -5.47 8.52
N ASP A 16 21.70 -4.92 9.10
CA ASP A 16 22.44 -3.82 8.48
C ASP A 16 23.01 -4.22 7.10
N GLU A 17 23.47 -5.47 6.93
CA GLU A 17 24.00 -5.94 5.65
C GLU A 17 22.90 -6.06 4.59
N ALA A 18 21.72 -6.57 4.95
CA ALA A 18 20.56 -6.62 4.08
C ALA A 18 20.09 -5.21 3.67
N ALA A 19 20.08 -4.27 4.62
CA ALA A 19 19.73 -2.88 4.40
C ALA A 19 20.69 -2.20 3.41
N ASP A 20 22.00 -2.37 3.59
CA ASP A 20 23.02 -1.82 2.70
C ASP A 20 22.84 -2.35 1.26
N ARG A 21 22.61 -3.67 1.10
CA ARG A 21 22.36 -4.25 -0.24
C ARG A 21 21.13 -3.68 -0.92
N LEU A 22 20.06 -3.41 -0.16
CA LEU A 22 18.85 -2.80 -0.69
C LEU A 22 19.15 -1.37 -1.19
N TYR A 23 19.79 -0.54 -0.36
CA TYR A 23 20.14 0.83 -0.74
C TYR A 23 21.13 0.91 -1.91
N GLU A 24 22.04 -0.04 -2.05
CA GLU A 24 23.01 -0.07 -3.15
C GLU A 24 22.41 -0.56 -4.48
N THR A 25 21.30 -1.30 -4.44
CA THR A 25 20.72 -1.91 -5.65
C THR A 25 19.62 -1.06 -6.28
N PHE A 26 18.75 -0.44 -5.46
CA PHE A 26 17.69 0.39 -6.00
C PHE A 26 18.26 1.73 -6.49
N ASP A 27 18.01 2.05 -7.76
CA ASP A 27 18.41 3.33 -8.35
C ASP A 27 17.51 4.48 -7.86
N GLU A 28 16.29 4.18 -7.41
CA GLU A 28 15.37 5.14 -6.80
C GLU A 28 15.54 5.31 -5.29
N GLU A 29 14.92 6.36 -4.74
CA GLU A 29 14.83 6.56 -3.30
C GLU A 29 13.86 5.53 -2.69
N ILE A 30 14.42 4.62 -1.90
CA ILE A 30 13.66 3.69 -1.06
C ILE A 30 13.76 4.09 0.42
N ALA A 31 12.73 3.75 1.19
CA ALA A 31 12.73 3.91 2.64
C ALA A 31 12.60 2.55 3.32
N LEU A 32 13.53 2.19 4.19
CA LEU A 32 13.41 0.99 5.01
C LEU A 32 12.68 1.33 6.32
N GLU A 33 11.58 0.66 6.59
CA GLU A 33 10.75 0.89 7.78
C GLU A 33 10.63 -0.37 8.63
N ASP A 34 10.71 -0.20 9.94
CA ASP A 34 10.44 -1.25 10.92
C ASP A 34 9.09 -1.00 11.60
N GLY A 35 8.26 -2.05 11.68
CA GLY A 35 6.97 -1.95 12.34
C GLY A 35 6.52 -3.23 13.03
N PRO A 36 5.39 -3.19 13.76
CA PRO A 36 4.83 -4.35 14.45
C PRO A 36 4.48 -5.52 13.52
N LYS A 37 4.34 -5.26 12.22
CA LYS A 37 4.03 -6.25 11.19
C LYS A 37 5.28 -6.80 10.48
N GLY A 38 6.48 -6.35 10.87
CA GLY A 38 7.74 -6.68 10.22
C GLY A 38 8.36 -5.48 9.51
N HIS A 39 9.27 -5.78 8.59
CA HIS A 39 10.01 -4.79 7.82
C HIS A 39 9.30 -4.45 6.52
N PHE A 40 9.44 -3.20 6.09
CA PHE A 40 8.89 -2.70 4.84
C PHE A 40 9.96 -1.97 4.04
N ILE A 41 9.82 -2.05 2.71
CA ILE A 41 10.49 -1.16 1.78
C ILE A 41 9.42 -0.23 1.22
N GLY A 42 9.50 1.06 1.53
CA GLY A 42 8.73 2.13 0.92
C GLY A 42 9.37 2.55 -0.40
N PHE A 43 8.54 2.72 -1.42
CA PHE A 43 8.94 3.11 -2.77
C PHE A 43 8.27 4.43 -3.16
N GLU A 44 9.03 5.32 -3.78
CA GLU A 44 8.52 6.41 -4.61
C GLU A 44 9.00 6.19 -6.05
N ARG A 45 8.20 5.50 -6.87
CA ARG A 45 8.64 4.97 -8.17
C ARG A 45 7.86 5.57 -9.32
N GLN A 46 8.56 5.90 -10.42
CA GLN A 46 7.92 6.32 -11.67
C GLN A 46 7.62 5.13 -12.57
N ALA A 47 6.38 5.00 -13.03
CA ALA A 47 5.97 3.96 -13.99
C ALA A 47 4.80 4.45 -14.85
N ASP A 48 4.43 3.67 -15.87
CA ASP A 48 3.26 3.98 -16.70
C ASP A 48 1.94 3.63 -16.01
N THR A 49 1.93 2.57 -15.20
CA THR A 49 0.79 2.18 -14.36
C THR A 49 1.24 1.82 -12.94
N PHE A 50 0.31 1.88 -11.98
CA PHE A 50 0.55 1.44 -10.60
C PHE A 50 0.88 -0.05 -10.55
N LEU A 51 0.24 -0.86 -11.40
CA LEU A 51 0.52 -2.29 -11.50
C LEU A 51 1.97 -2.53 -11.93
N ASP A 52 2.45 -1.83 -12.95
CA ASP A 52 3.84 -1.97 -13.42
C ASP A 52 4.82 -1.55 -12.32
N ALA A 53 4.57 -0.39 -11.66
CA ALA A 53 5.42 0.09 -10.56
C ALA A 53 5.60 -0.97 -9.46
N VAL A 54 4.50 -1.62 -9.06
CA VAL A 54 4.52 -2.61 -7.98
C VAL A 54 5.11 -3.94 -8.44
N LEU A 55 4.79 -4.41 -9.65
CA LEU A 55 5.31 -5.69 -10.17
C LEU A 55 6.82 -5.64 -10.40
N ASP A 56 7.33 -4.54 -10.94
CA ASP A 56 8.76 -4.34 -11.14
C ASP A 56 9.48 -4.31 -9.78
N ALA A 57 8.94 -3.59 -8.80
CA ALA A 57 9.52 -3.55 -7.44
C ALA A 57 9.51 -4.93 -6.77
N ILE A 58 8.42 -5.70 -6.91
CA ILE A 58 8.35 -7.08 -6.43
C ILE A 58 9.40 -7.96 -7.10
N ALA A 59 9.60 -7.82 -8.41
CA ALA A 59 10.59 -8.61 -9.14
C ALA A 59 12.00 -8.33 -8.63
N GLU A 60 12.37 -7.06 -8.48
CA GLU A 60 13.68 -6.64 -7.96
C GLU A 60 13.91 -7.11 -6.52
N VAL A 61 12.91 -6.99 -5.64
CA VAL A 61 12.96 -7.52 -4.26
C VAL A 61 13.23 -9.04 -4.27
N ILE A 62 12.59 -9.79 -5.17
CA ILE A 62 12.79 -11.24 -5.32
C ILE A 62 14.18 -11.55 -5.87
N GLU A 63 14.67 -10.80 -6.86
CA GLU A 63 16.01 -10.98 -7.44
C GLU A 63 17.12 -10.74 -6.42
N LEU A 64 16.88 -9.83 -5.47
CA LEU A 64 17.74 -9.59 -4.31
C LEU A 64 17.66 -10.67 -3.22
N GLY A 65 16.79 -11.66 -3.39
CA GLY A 65 16.66 -12.80 -2.48
C GLY A 65 15.77 -12.55 -1.27
N PHE A 66 14.95 -11.49 -1.28
CA PHE A 66 13.94 -11.23 -0.25
C PHE A 66 12.57 -11.78 -0.66
N GLU A 67 11.72 -12.10 0.32
CA GLU A 67 10.38 -12.58 0.08
C GLU A 67 9.32 -11.49 0.35
N PRO A 68 8.70 -10.92 -0.70
CA PRO A 68 7.61 -9.98 -0.52
C PRO A 68 6.36 -10.71 -0.02
N LEU A 69 5.81 -10.26 1.11
CA LEU A 69 4.62 -10.83 1.74
C LEU A 69 3.33 -10.07 1.44
N ALA A 70 3.41 -8.74 1.32
CA ALA A 70 2.26 -7.92 1.00
C ALA A 70 2.69 -6.56 0.45
N VAL A 71 1.85 -5.99 -0.41
CA VAL A 71 1.89 -4.60 -0.82
C VAL A 71 0.87 -3.85 0.03
N GLU A 72 1.27 -2.72 0.58
CA GLU A 72 0.38 -1.79 1.25
C GLU A 72 0.39 -0.44 0.53
N ASP A 73 -0.78 0.18 0.51
CA ASP A 73 -0.95 1.51 -0.06
C ASP A 73 -0.23 2.57 0.78
N GLU A 74 0.02 3.74 0.19
CA GLU A 74 0.56 4.89 0.90
C GLU A 74 -0.30 5.24 2.13
N LEU A 75 0.36 5.47 3.26
CA LEU A 75 -0.27 5.98 4.47
C LEU A 75 -0.16 7.50 4.52
N VAL A 76 -1.28 8.18 4.29
CA VAL A 76 -1.35 9.64 4.27
C VAL A 76 -1.92 10.18 5.59
N SER A 77 -1.35 11.28 6.06
CA SER A 77 -1.88 12.07 7.17
C SER A 77 -2.96 13.04 6.69
N MET A 78 -3.66 13.70 7.62
CA MET A 78 -4.61 14.78 7.25
C MET A 78 -3.95 15.92 6.48
N SER A 79 -2.66 16.18 6.72
CA SER A 79 -1.93 17.25 6.02
C SER A 79 -1.65 16.83 4.58
N ASP A 80 -1.19 15.60 4.39
CA ASP A 80 -0.89 15.04 3.05
C ASP A 80 -2.17 14.96 2.22
N ILE A 81 -3.27 14.47 2.80
CA ILE A 81 -4.60 14.48 2.15
C ILE A 81 -4.98 15.90 1.72
N ALA A 82 -4.80 16.88 2.61
CA ALA A 82 -5.17 18.27 2.33
C ALA A 82 -4.37 18.85 1.16
N GLU A 83 -3.07 18.55 1.10
CA GLU A 83 -2.20 18.94 0.00
C GLU A 83 -2.61 18.26 -1.32
N LEU A 84 -2.82 16.95 -1.30
CA LEU A 84 -3.20 16.14 -2.47
C LEU A 84 -4.52 16.59 -3.11
N VAL A 85 -5.51 17.01 -2.30
CA VAL A 85 -6.82 17.46 -2.79
C VAL A 85 -6.96 18.99 -2.85
N GLY A 86 -5.88 19.74 -2.61
CA GLY A 86 -5.89 21.21 -2.65
C GLY A 86 -6.83 21.87 -1.62
N ARG A 87 -7.04 21.23 -0.47
CA ARG A 87 -7.89 21.72 0.64
C ARG A 87 -7.03 22.13 1.85
N THR A 88 -7.67 22.71 2.87
CA THR A 88 -7.01 22.97 4.15
C THR A 88 -7.08 21.75 5.05
N ARG A 89 -6.07 21.57 5.92
CA ARG A 89 -6.08 20.52 6.95
C ARG A 89 -7.33 20.58 7.84
N GLN A 90 -7.83 21.78 8.15
CA GLN A 90 -9.07 21.95 8.91
C GLN A 90 -10.28 21.43 8.12
N SER A 91 -10.32 21.65 6.80
CA SER A 91 -11.38 21.11 5.94
C SER A 91 -11.40 19.58 5.99
N VAL A 92 -10.25 18.92 5.80
CA VAL A 92 -10.12 17.46 5.88
C VAL A 92 -10.52 16.95 7.27
N SER A 93 -10.09 17.62 8.34
CA SER A 93 -10.47 17.27 9.71
C SER A 93 -11.98 17.31 9.96
N MET A 94 -12.71 18.25 9.33
CA MET A 94 -14.16 18.31 9.44
C MET A 94 -14.86 17.18 8.68
N LEU A 95 -14.29 16.73 7.54
CA LEU A 95 -14.79 15.54 6.82
C LEU A 95 -14.58 14.28 7.67
N ALA A 96 -13.36 14.07 8.15
CA ALA A 96 -12.98 12.89 8.94
C ALA A 96 -13.75 12.79 10.28
N SER A 97 -14.19 13.91 10.85
CA SER A 97 -15.00 13.93 12.08
C SER A 97 -16.51 13.91 11.83
N GLY A 98 -16.95 13.86 10.57
CA GLY A 98 -18.37 13.90 10.20
C GLY A 98 -19.05 15.24 10.48
N GLN A 99 -18.28 16.30 10.77
CA GLN A 99 -18.82 17.65 10.96
C GLN A 99 -19.20 18.32 9.63
N ARG A 100 -18.68 17.82 8.51
CA ARG A 100 -18.96 18.28 7.14
C ARG A 100 -18.91 17.11 6.15
N GLY A 101 -19.48 17.31 4.97
CA GLY A 101 -19.44 16.36 3.85
C GLY A 101 -20.60 15.39 3.88
N ALA A 102 -20.56 14.40 3.00
CA ALA A 102 -21.60 13.38 2.87
C ALA A 102 -21.64 12.35 4.02
N GLY A 103 -20.67 12.41 4.95
CA GLY A 103 -20.43 11.33 5.92
C GLY A 103 -19.55 10.25 5.33
N ASP A 104 -19.36 9.15 6.08
CA ASP A 104 -18.64 7.94 5.65
C ASP A 104 -17.21 8.16 5.13
N PHE A 105 -16.56 9.25 5.56
CA PHE A 105 -15.14 9.44 5.32
C PHE A 105 -14.37 8.24 5.88
N PRO A 106 -13.39 7.67 5.16
CA PRO A 106 -12.72 6.44 5.58
C PRO A 106 -12.17 6.54 7.00
N PRO A 107 -12.28 5.48 7.82
CA PRO A 107 -11.63 5.46 9.12
C PRO A 107 -10.11 5.36 8.95
N PRO A 108 -9.31 5.92 9.87
CA PRO A 108 -7.87 5.76 9.82
C PRO A 108 -7.48 4.30 10.08
N VAL A 109 -6.49 3.82 9.33
CA VAL A 109 -5.98 2.44 9.38
C VAL A 109 -4.73 2.30 10.24
N ALA A 110 -4.06 3.42 10.53
CA ALA A 110 -2.84 3.48 11.32
C ALA A 110 -2.72 4.80 12.08
N GLY A 111 -1.64 4.94 12.86
CA GLY A 111 -1.37 6.12 13.67
C GLY A 111 -2.04 6.09 15.05
N ASN A 112 -2.23 7.26 15.63
CA ASN A 112 -2.87 7.43 16.94
C ASN A 112 -3.98 8.49 16.88
N VAL A 113 -4.73 8.66 17.97
CA VAL A 113 -5.87 9.60 18.05
C VAL A 113 -5.48 11.04 17.64
N ARG A 114 -4.23 11.46 17.84
CA ARG A 114 -3.74 12.81 17.47
C ARG A 114 -3.13 12.88 16.07
N SER A 115 -2.58 11.77 15.59
CA SER A 115 -1.96 11.63 14.27
C SER A 115 -2.49 10.38 13.56
N PRO A 116 -3.76 10.38 13.13
CA PRO A 116 -4.35 9.30 12.35
C PRO A 116 -3.76 9.27 10.93
N LEU A 117 -3.67 8.07 10.36
CA LEU A 117 -3.20 7.81 9.00
C LEU A 117 -4.22 6.97 8.23
N TRP A 118 -4.38 7.25 6.94
CA TRP A 118 -5.31 6.59 6.03
C TRP A 118 -4.58 5.97 4.86
N HIS A 119 -5.17 4.94 4.24
CA HIS A 119 -4.78 4.56 2.90
C HIS A 119 -5.25 5.64 1.91
N TRP A 120 -4.35 6.09 1.04
CA TRP A 120 -4.69 7.12 0.05
C TRP A 120 -5.81 6.66 -0.89
N ALA A 121 -5.80 5.41 -1.34
CA ALA A 121 -6.80 4.85 -2.24
C ALA A 121 -8.22 4.93 -1.67
N ASP A 122 -8.39 4.69 -0.36
CA ASP A 122 -9.70 4.82 0.31
C ASP A 122 -10.18 6.27 0.31
N VAL A 123 -9.29 7.21 0.61
CA VAL A 123 -9.60 8.64 0.68
C VAL A 123 -9.91 9.19 -0.71
N ALA A 124 -9.08 8.87 -1.70
CA ALA A 124 -9.28 9.26 -3.09
C ALA A 124 -10.62 8.76 -3.65
N ALA A 125 -10.96 7.49 -3.41
CA ALA A 125 -12.25 6.92 -3.81
C ALA A 125 -13.44 7.63 -3.12
N TRP A 126 -13.28 8.06 -1.87
CA TRP A 126 -14.30 8.84 -1.17
C TRP A 126 -14.51 10.23 -1.82
N PHE A 127 -13.43 10.94 -2.17
CA PHE A 127 -13.51 12.24 -2.84
C PHE A 127 -14.15 12.14 -4.22
N GLU A 128 -13.79 11.13 -5.01
CA GLU A 128 -14.38 10.88 -6.33
C GLU A 128 -15.90 10.64 -6.21
N SER A 129 -16.30 9.77 -5.29
CA SER A 129 -17.71 9.37 -5.13
C SER A 129 -18.62 10.45 -4.54
N HIS A 130 -18.10 11.36 -3.70
CA HIS A 130 -18.92 12.31 -2.95
C HIS A 130 -18.74 13.78 -3.35
N GLU A 131 -17.58 14.16 -3.87
CA GLU A 131 -17.25 15.57 -4.16
C GLU A 131 -17.09 15.81 -5.67
N GLY A 132 -17.06 14.75 -6.50
CA GLY A 132 -16.89 14.85 -7.95
C GLY A 132 -15.52 15.42 -8.35
N GLU A 133 -14.56 15.40 -7.42
CA GLU A 133 -13.17 15.72 -7.70
C GLU A 133 -12.60 14.53 -8.48
N GLU A 134 -12.08 14.78 -9.69
CA GLU A 134 -11.41 13.78 -10.52
C GLU A 134 -10.06 13.43 -9.90
N VAL A 135 -10.11 12.74 -8.77
CA VAL A 135 -9.00 12.04 -8.17
C VAL A 135 -9.11 10.65 -8.78
N VAL A 136 -8.39 10.39 -9.87
CA VAL A 136 -8.37 9.05 -10.49
C VAL A 136 -7.16 8.31 -9.95
N PRO A 137 -7.28 7.53 -8.87
CA PRO A 137 -6.50 6.33 -8.79
C PRO A 137 -6.99 5.44 -9.94
N GLU A 138 -6.07 4.95 -10.79
CA GLU A 138 -6.23 3.58 -11.28
C GLU A 138 -6.72 2.71 -10.12
N ASP A 139 -7.53 1.67 -10.34
CA ASP A 139 -8.15 0.91 -9.24
C ASP A 139 -7.09 0.21 -8.34
N ARG A 140 -6.45 1.00 -7.48
CA ARG A 140 -5.27 0.68 -6.66
C ARG A 140 -5.69 -0.33 -5.63
N MET A 141 -6.89 -0.15 -5.07
CA MET A 141 -7.47 -1.10 -4.14
C MET A 141 -7.60 -2.49 -4.76
N ARG A 142 -8.23 -2.62 -5.95
CA ARG A 142 -8.33 -3.94 -6.61
C ARG A 142 -6.96 -4.47 -7.04
N THR A 143 -6.05 -3.60 -7.47
CA THR A 143 -4.68 -3.97 -7.86
C THR A 143 -3.90 -4.54 -6.66
N ILE A 144 -3.87 -3.84 -5.53
CA ILE A 144 -3.24 -4.29 -4.29
C ILE A 144 -3.88 -5.60 -3.81
N ALA A 145 -5.20 -5.70 -3.84
CA ALA A 145 -5.90 -6.92 -3.43
C ALA A 145 -5.52 -8.12 -4.31
N ALA A 146 -5.43 -7.94 -5.63
CA ALA A 146 -5.03 -9.00 -6.56
C ALA A 146 -3.58 -9.46 -6.32
N ILE A 147 -2.66 -8.50 -6.17
CA ILE A 147 -1.24 -8.77 -5.89
C ILE A 147 -1.09 -9.50 -4.56
N ASN A 148 -1.74 -9.02 -3.50
CA ASN A 148 -1.69 -9.65 -2.18
C ASN A 148 -2.30 -11.05 -2.18
N GLY A 149 -3.36 -11.29 -2.97
CA GLY A 149 -3.89 -12.63 -3.19
C GLY A 149 -2.86 -13.57 -3.82
N ALA A 150 -2.11 -13.09 -4.82
CA ALA A 150 -1.05 -13.86 -5.47
C ALA A 150 0.13 -14.15 -4.53
N LEU A 151 0.59 -13.14 -3.77
CA LEU A 151 1.68 -13.28 -2.78
C LEU A 151 1.28 -14.26 -1.67
N ALA A 152 0.09 -14.12 -1.10
CA ALA A 152 -0.43 -15.04 -0.09
C ALA A 152 -0.55 -16.47 -0.64
N GLY A 153 -1.02 -16.62 -1.89
CA GLY A 153 -1.07 -17.90 -2.59
C GLY A 153 0.30 -18.56 -2.72
N ARG A 154 1.34 -17.79 -3.08
CA ARG A 154 2.73 -18.27 -3.16
C ARG A 154 3.25 -18.81 -1.83
N VAL A 155 3.04 -18.06 -0.74
CA VAL A 155 3.44 -18.48 0.62
C VAL A 155 2.69 -19.73 1.06
N LEU A 156 1.36 -19.74 0.90
CA LEU A 156 0.51 -20.88 1.26
C LEU A 156 0.83 -22.13 0.44
N ALA A 157 1.19 -22.00 -0.84
CA ALA A 157 1.58 -23.12 -1.68
C ALA A 157 2.87 -23.79 -1.17
N ARG A 158 3.79 -23.02 -0.56
CA ARG A 158 5.02 -23.54 0.05
C ARG A 158 4.78 -24.15 1.43
N GLU A 159 4.04 -23.44 2.30
CA GLU A 159 3.92 -23.79 3.72
C GLU A 159 2.75 -24.72 4.03
N HIS A 160 1.64 -24.57 3.31
CA HIS A 160 0.39 -25.28 3.54
C HIS A 160 -0.28 -25.78 2.24
N PRO A 161 0.43 -26.51 1.36
CA PRO A 161 -0.06 -26.87 0.02
C PRO A 161 -1.37 -27.67 0.03
N THR A 162 -1.57 -28.53 1.04
CA THR A 162 -2.80 -29.33 1.17
C THR A 162 -4.01 -28.46 1.53
N VAL A 163 -3.82 -27.45 2.38
CA VAL A 163 -4.89 -26.54 2.79
C VAL A 163 -5.30 -25.66 1.62
N LEU A 164 -4.33 -25.08 0.90
CA LEU A 164 -4.59 -24.25 -0.28
C LEU A 164 -5.40 -25.04 -1.33
N LYS A 165 -4.97 -26.25 -1.69
CA LYS A 165 -5.71 -27.12 -2.63
C LYS A 165 -7.12 -27.48 -2.16
N MET A 166 -7.31 -27.65 -0.84
CA MET A 166 -8.64 -27.91 -0.27
C MET A 166 -9.55 -26.68 -0.41
N ILE A 167 -9.02 -25.49 -0.15
CA ILE A 167 -9.73 -24.21 -0.29
C ILE A 167 -10.13 -24.02 -1.75
N GLU A 168 -9.17 -24.09 -2.68
CA GLU A 168 -9.41 -23.92 -4.12
C GLU A 168 -10.49 -24.89 -4.63
N ARG A 169 -10.42 -26.18 -4.23
CA ARG A 169 -11.42 -27.18 -4.63
C ARG A 169 -12.82 -26.85 -4.10
N ARG A 170 -12.94 -26.36 -2.86
CA ARG A 170 -14.25 -26.05 -2.26
C ARG A 170 -14.86 -24.75 -2.79
N ILE A 171 -14.02 -23.78 -3.17
CA ILE A 171 -14.48 -22.52 -3.74
C ILE A 171 -14.86 -22.70 -5.22
N ALA A 172 -14.15 -23.55 -5.97
CA ALA A 172 -14.37 -23.77 -7.39
C ALA A 172 -15.73 -24.44 -7.74
N GLY A 173 -16.39 -25.09 -6.77
CA GLY A 173 -17.64 -25.83 -6.98
C GLY A 173 -17.42 -27.24 -7.50
#